data_AF-A0A9E6DGW6-F1
#
_entry.id   AF-A0A9E6DGW6-F1
#
_cell.length_a   1.000
_cell.length_b   1.000
_cell.length_c   1.000
_cell.angle_alpha   90.00
_cell.angle_beta   90.00
_cell.angle_gamma   90.00
#
_symmetry.space_group_name_H-M   'P 1'
#
loop_
_entity.id
_entity.type
_entity.pdbx_description
1 polymer ?
#
loop_
_entity_poly.entity_id
_entity_poly.type
_entity_poly.pdbx_seq_one_letter_code
_entity_poly.pdbx_strand_id
1 'polypeptide(L)' 'MSEAAAETLVLALGIYALIGVLVGLIYMFGGAGRIDPAAKGKGLPLRVRLLVFPGIAGLWPLMLTKLFTQKEPPVS' A
#
# COMPACT_ATOMS: atom_id res chain seq x y z
N MET A 1 23.41 17.12 14.44
CA MET A 1 21.98 17.29 14.10
C MET A 1 21.33 18.04 15.26
N SER A 2 20.47 19.03 15.01
CA SER A 2 19.72 19.68 16.08
C SER A 2 18.59 18.77 16.57
N GLU A 3 18.24 18.86 17.85
CA GLU A 3 17.10 18.15 18.45
C GLU A 3 15.80 18.41 17.67
N ALA A 4 15.54 19.68 17.35
CA ALA A 4 14.39 20.09 16.53
C ALA A 4 14.34 19.41 15.15
N ALA A 5 15.49 19.16 14.52
CA ALA A 5 15.52 18.46 13.22
C ALA A 5 15.18 16.97 13.37
N ALA A 6 15.60 16.33 14.47
CA ALA A 6 15.26 14.94 14.75
C ALA A 6 13.76 14.77 15.03
N GLU A 7 13.17 15.65 15.84
CA GLU A 7 11.73 15.64 16.12
C GLU A 7 10.91 15.83 14.85
N THR A 8 11.28 16.80 14.02
CA THR A 8 10.61 17.05 12.74
C THR A 8 10.67 15.85 11.82
N LEU A 9 11.83 15.18 11.73
CA LEU A 9 12.00 13.99 10.92
C LEU A 9 11.15 12.82 11.43
N VAL A 10 11.14 12.57 12.74
CA VAL A 10 10.33 11.50 13.35
C VAL A 10 8.84 11.77 13.14
N LEU A 11 8.39 13.01 13.31
CA LEU A 11 7.00 13.39 13.05
C LEU A 11 6.62 13.17 11.58
N ALA A 12 7.47 13.61 10.65
CA ALA A 12 7.25 13.44 9.21
C ALA A 12 7.19 11.95 8.82
N LEU A 13 8.10 11.13 9.34
CA LEU A 13 8.09 9.68 9.14
C LEU A 13 6.86 9.01 9.77
N GLY A 14 6.43 9.48 10.94
CA GLY A 14 5.22 9.00 11.60
C GLY A 14 3.95 9.28 10.78
N ILE A 15 3.83 10.50 10.24
CA ILE A 15 2.73 10.87 9.34
C ILE A 15 2.79 10.04 8.05
N TYR A 16 3.97 9.90 7.45
CA TYR A 16 4.17 9.07 6.25
C TYR A 16 3.75 7.61 6.49
N ALA A 17 4.15 7.02 7.61
CA ALA A 17 3.80 5.66 7.99
C ALA A 17 2.30 5.51 8.26
N LEU A 18 1.67 6.49 8.94
CA LEU A 18 0.22 6.48 9.20
C LEU A 18 -0.58 6.50 7.90
N ILE A 19 -0.21 7.37 6.95
CA ILE A 19 -0.84 7.42 5.63
C ILE A 19 -0.64 6.08 4.91
N GLY A 20 0.57 5.53 4.94
CA GLY A 20 0.89 4.23 4.38
C GLY A 20 0.00 3.10 4.91
N VAL A 21 -0.20 3.05 6.23
CA VAL A 21 -1.11 2.09 6.88
C VAL A 21 -2.55 2.27 6.39
N LEU A 22 -3.07 3.49 6.32
CA LEU A 22 -4.42 3.75 5.83
C LEU A 22 -4.60 3.29 4.37
N VAL A 23 -3.64 3.60 3.49
CA VAL A 23 -3.65 3.14 2.09
C VAL A 23 -3.56 1.62 2.03
N GLY A 24 -2.70 1.00 2.84
CA GLY A 24 -2.57 -0.45 2.94
C GLY A 24 -3.88 -1.12 3.36
N LEU A 25 -4.61 -0.53 4.31
CA LEU A 25 -5.92 -1.02 4.76
C LEU A 25 -6.96 -0.90 3.64
N ILE A 26 -6.96 0.21 2.90
CA ILE A 26 -7.81 0.36 1.71
C ILE A 26 -7.50 -0.72 0.68
N TYR A 27 -6.23 -1.05 0.43
CA TYR A 27 -5.84 -2.17 -0.45
C TYR A 27 -6.27 -3.54 0.09
N MET A 28 -6.18 -3.74 1.41
CA MET A 28 -6.50 -4.99 2.08
C MET A 28 -8.01 -5.28 2.07
N PHE A 29 -8.84 -4.26 2.31
CA PHE A 29 -10.30 -4.37 2.42
C PHE A 29 -11.08 -3.95 1.17
N GLY A 30 -10.52 -3.08 0.33
CA GLY A 30 -11.15 -2.53 -0.89
C GLY A 30 -11.33 -3.53 -2.04
N GLY A 31 -10.99 -4.80 -1.82
CA GLY A 31 -11.30 -5.91 -2.71
C GLY A 31 -10.16 -6.28 -3.64
N ALA A 32 -9.40 -7.31 -3.26
CA ALA A 32 -8.42 -7.95 -4.16
C ALA A 32 -9.02 -8.43 -5.50
N GLY A 33 -10.35 -8.55 -5.59
CA GLY A 33 -11.06 -8.88 -6.83
C GLY A 33 -11.13 -7.77 -7.88
N ARG A 34 -10.79 -6.50 -7.56
CA ARG A 34 -10.71 -5.41 -8.55
C ARG A 34 -9.30 -5.16 -9.08
N ILE A 35 -8.27 -5.58 -8.34
CA ILE A 35 -6.86 -5.29 -8.65
C ILE A 35 -6.22 -6.42 -9.47
N ASP A 36 -6.67 -7.66 -9.29
CA ASP A 36 -6.13 -8.81 -10.00
C ASP A 36 -7.24 -9.68 -10.61
N PRO A 37 -7.37 -9.76 -11.94
CA PRO A 37 -8.27 -10.69 -12.61
C PRO A 37 -8.01 -12.16 -12.24
N ALA A 38 -6.79 -12.54 -11.83
CA ALA A 38 -6.47 -13.90 -11.35
C ALA A 38 -7.09 -14.20 -9.96
N ALA A 39 -7.54 -13.17 -9.25
CA ALA A 39 -8.29 -13.31 -8.00
C ALA A 39 -9.80 -13.57 -8.23
N LYS A 40 -10.27 -13.60 -9.49
CA LYS A 40 -11.64 -14.03 -9.83
C LYS A 40 -11.82 -15.51 -9.47
N GLY A 41 -12.36 -15.75 -8.27
CA GLY A 41 -12.78 -17.08 -7.82
C GLY A 41 -12.51 -17.35 -6.34
N LYS A 42 -11.37 -16.87 -5.79
CA LYS A 42 -11.01 -17.09 -4.37
C LYS A 42 -10.41 -15.88 -3.63
N GLY A 43 -10.10 -14.78 -4.33
CA GLY A 43 -9.39 -13.65 -3.72
C GLY A 43 -7.94 -13.98 -3.34
N LEU A 44 -7.09 -12.97 -3.17
CA LEU A 44 -5.76 -13.17 -2.60
C LEU A 44 -5.88 -13.64 -1.14
N PRO A 45 -5.24 -14.75 -0.72
CA PRO A 45 -5.36 -15.27 0.65
C PRO A 45 -4.95 -14.23 1.68
N LEU A 46 -5.66 -14.18 2.82
CA LEU A 46 -5.40 -13.21 3.89
C LEU A 46 -3.92 -13.24 4.35
N ARG A 47 -3.31 -14.43 4.39
CA ARG A 47 -1.89 -14.62 4.73
C ARG A 47 -0.97 -13.87 3.78
N VAL A 48 -1.24 -13.92 2.48
CA VAL A 48 -0.44 -13.21 1.48
C VAL A 48 -0.65 -11.71 1.62
N ARG A 49 -1.89 -11.24 1.79
CA ARG A 49 -2.17 -9.80 2.02
C ARG A 49 -1.42 -9.25 3.22
N LEU A 50 -1.39 -9.97 4.34
CA LEU A 50 -0.64 -9.59 5.53
C LEU A 50 0.88 -9.55 5.28
N LEU A 51 1.39 -10.46 4.43
CA LEU A 51 2.80 -10.49 4.07
C LEU A 51 3.20 -9.30 3.19
N VAL A 52 2.34 -8.88 2.26
CA VAL A 52 2.62 -7.75 1.35
C VAL A 52 2.24 -6.40 1.97
N PHE A 53 1.37 -6.38 2.99
CA PHE A 53 0.91 -5.18 3.67
C PHE A 53 2.03 -4.20 4.08
N PRO A 54 3.13 -4.61 4.76
CA PRO A 54 4.20 -3.68 5.11
C PRO A 54 4.88 -3.07 3.87
N GLY A 55 4.99 -3.81 2.77
CA GLY A 55 5.51 -3.31 1.51
C GLY A 55 4.56 -2.28 0.87
N ILE A 56 3.25 -2.54 0.88
CA ILE A 56 2.23 -1.59 0.38
C ILE A 56 2.22 -0.33 1.24
N ALA A 57 2.28 -0.47 2.57
CA ALA A 57 2.30 0.65 3.50
C ALA A 57 3.59 1.48 3.38
N GLY A 58 4.75 0.84 3.19
CA GLY A 58 6.02 1.55 3.03
C GLY A 58 6.17 2.25 1.67
N LEU A 59 5.59 1.67 0.62
CA LEU A 59 5.69 2.15 -0.77
C LEU A 59 4.37 2.70 -1.32
N TRP A 60 3.52 3.20 -0.42
CA TRP A 60 2.19 3.71 -0.76
C TRP A 60 2.18 4.78 -1.86
N PRO A 61 3.16 5.72 -1.97
CA PRO A 61 3.13 6.71 -3.04
C PRO A 61 3.31 6.05 -4.41
N LEU A 62 4.21 5.06 -4.51
CA LEU A 62 4.42 4.29 -5.74
C LEU A 62 3.22 3.40 -6.09
N MET A 63 2.55 2.87 -5.08
CA MET A 63 1.32 2.08 -5.29
C MET A 63 0.18 2.97 -5.82
N LEU A 64 0.02 4.17 -5.27
CA LEU A 64 -0.96 5.16 -5.77
C LEU A 64 -0.65 5.60 -7.20
N THR A 65 0.61 5.93 -7.52
CA THR A 65 0.96 6.33 -8.90
C THR A 65 0.68 5.18 -9.88
N LYS A 66 0.98 3.94 -9.50
CA LYS A 66 0.61 2.75 -10.28
C LYS A 66 -0.90 2.63 -10.44
N LEU A 67 -1.69 2.86 -9.39
CA LEU A 67 -3.15 2.80 -9.46
C LEU A 67 -3.75 3.81 -10.46
N PHE A 68 -3.18 5.02 -10.55
CA PHE A 68 -3.65 6.04 -11.49
C PHE A 68 -3.05 5.90 -12.90
N THR A 69 -1.90 5.23 -13.05
CA THR A 69 -1.16 5.15 -14.32
C THR A 69 -1.42 3.85 -15.07
N GLN A 70 -1.69 2.74 -14.36
CA GLN A 70 -1.96 1.44 -14.98
C GLN A 70 -3.40 1.42 -15.54
N LYS A 71 -3.52 1.49 -16.87
CA LYS A 71 -4.81 1.42 -17.56
C LYS A 71 -5.25 0.00 -17.93
N GLU A 72 -4.37 -1.00 -17.92
CA GLU A 72 -4.70 -2.37 -18.27
C GLU A 72 -3.92 -3.38 -17.41
N PRO A 73 -4.55 -4.47 -16.93
CA PRO A 73 -3.83 -5.53 -16.23
C PRO A 73 -2.89 -6.23 -17.22
N PRO A 74 -1.68 -6.66 -16.79
CA PRO A 74 -0.85 -7.53 -17.61
C PRO A 74 -1.60 -8.84 -17.81
N VAL A 75 -2.19 -8.99 -19.00
CA VAL A 75 -2.81 -10.24 -19.45
C VAL A 75 -1.67 -11.23 -19.67
N SER A 76 -1.66 -12.32 -18.90
CA SER A 76 -0.94 -13.56 -19.22
C SER A 76 -1.90 -14.54 -19.87
#